data_AF-A0A5N6EXB9-F1
#
_entry.id   AF-A0A5N6EXB9-F1
#
_cell.length_a   1.000
_cell.length_b   1.000
_cell.length_c   1.000
_cell.angle_alpha   90.00
_cell.angle_beta   90.00
_cell.angle_gamma   90.00
#
_symmetry.space_group_name_H-M   'P 1'
#
loop_
_entity.id
_entity.type
_entity.pdbx_description
1 polymer ?
#
loop_
_entity_poly.entity_id
_entity_poly.type
_entity_poly.pdbx_seq_one_letter_code
_entity_poly.pdbx_strand_id
1 'polypeptide(L)'
;MQTLSILTTLLLATSSLVLANPTKPVCGTCNPLSGQNNCDITTSCINTGTRFHCACRAGYKASKDNNDITKQFRLNMPNYQFLVFTPESTVCNTLCDNPYGAGPNLCAEVPIQNRCEV
;
A
#
# COMPACT_ATOMS: atom_id res chain seq x y z
N MET A 1 -62.58 14.09 -34.35
CA MET A 1 -61.94 13.03 -33.55
C MET A 1 -60.44 13.31 -33.61
N GLN A 2 -59.98 14.19 -32.73
CA GLN A 2 -59.14 13.89 -31.55
C GLN A 2 -57.69 13.51 -31.91
N THR A 3 -56.82 14.45 -31.56
CA THR A 3 -55.36 14.54 -31.58
C THR A 3 -54.67 13.44 -30.78
N LEU A 4 -53.47 13.00 -31.21
CA LEU A 4 -52.42 12.56 -30.29
C LEU A 4 -51.03 12.67 -30.95
N SER A 5 -50.35 13.80 -30.73
CA SER A 5 -48.90 13.93 -30.92
C SER A 5 -48.19 13.38 -29.68
N ILE A 6 -47.43 12.30 -29.84
CA ILE A 6 -46.64 11.70 -28.77
C ILE A 6 -45.25 12.36 -28.81
N LEU A 7 -45.00 13.28 -27.88
CA LEU A 7 -43.66 13.82 -27.63
C LEU A 7 -42.86 12.79 -26.81
N THR A 8 -41.95 12.07 -27.44
CA THR A 8 -40.98 11.22 -26.75
C THR A 8 -39.81 12.07 -26.27
N THR A 9 -39.84 12.46 -24.99
CA THR A 9 -38.70 13.12 -24.31
C THR A 9 -37.62 12.09 -23.98
N LEU A 10 -36.50 12.15 -24.70
CA LEU A 10 -35.28 11.40 -24.40
C LEU A 10 -34.60 12.05 -23.16
N LEU A 11 -34.69 11.42 -21.99
CA LEU A 11 -33.84 11.77 -20.85
C LEU A 11 -32.44 11.17 -21.07
N LEU A 12 -31.47 11.99 -21.48
CA LEU A 12 -30.06 11.61 -21.42
C LEU A 12 -29.58 11.69 -19.97
N ALA A 13 -29.45 10.53 -19.32
CA ALA A 13 -28.76 10.44 -18.04
C ALA A 13 -27.26 10.72 -18.25
N THR A 14 -26.80 11.89 -17.83
CA THR A 14 -25.38 12.23 -17.82
C THR A 14 -24.71 11.57 -16.60
N SER A 15 -24.04 10.45 -16.82
CA SER A 15 -23.22 9.79 -15.80
C SER A 15 -21.93 10.59 -15.57
N SER A 16 -21.84 11.32 -14.46
CA SER A 16 -20.61 11.99 -14.04
C SER A 16 -19.57 10.95 -13.61
N LEU A 17 -18.51 10.77 -14.40
CA LEU A 17 -17.34 9.97 -13.99
C LEU A 17 -16.55 10.77 -12.95
N VAL A 18 -16.72 10.42 -11.68
CA VAL A 18 -15.86 10.94 -10.61
C VAL A 18 -14.49 10.29 -10.75
N LEU A 19 -13.48 11.09 -11.12
CA LEU A 19 -12.10 10.65 -11.18
C LEU A 19 -11.59 10.44 -9.74
N ALA A 20 -11.66 9.21 -9.23
CA ALA A 20 -11.11 8.87 -7.93
C ALA A 20 -9.59 9.03 -7.98
N ASN A 21 -9.03 9.87 -7.09
CA ASN A 21 -7.59 9.95 -6.93
C ASN A 21 -7.09 8.61 -6.39
N PRO A 22 -6.06 7.98 -6.99
CA PRO A 22 -5.56 6.71 -6.50
C PRO A 22 -5.02 6.89 -5.09
N THR A 23 -5.59 6.16 -4.14
CA THR A 23 -5.14 6.13 -2.74
C THR A 23 -3.66 5.75 -2.72
N LYS A 24 -2.84 6.53 -2.02
CA LYS A 24 -1.41 6.24 -1.84
C LYS A 24 -1.20 5.61 -0.47
N PRO A 25 -0.24 4.68 -0.32
CA PRO A 25 0.13 4.17 0.99
C PRO A 25 0.71 5.29 1.87
N VAL A 26 0.60 5.14 3.19
CA VAL A 26 1.27 6.00 4.18
C VAL A 26 2.60 5.37 4.56
N CYS A 27 3.68 6.15 4.52
CA CYS A 27 4.98 5.73 5.01
C CYS A 27 4.91 5.64 6.54
N GLY A 28 5.17 4.48 7.14
CA GLY A 28 5.51 4.45 8.57
C GLY A 28 6.84 5.16 8.76
N THR A 29 6.86 6.25 9.50
CA THR A 29 8.08 6.93 9.95
C THR A 29 8.49 6.33 11.29
N CYS A 30 9.79 6.30 11.58
CA CYS A 30 10.24 5.80 12.87
C CYS A 30 11.43 6.59 13.37
N ASN A 31 11.48 6.79 14.69
CA ASN A 31 12.61 7.41 15.35
C ASN A 31 13.62 6.32 15.76
N PRO A 32 14.89 6.37 15.33
CA PRO A 32 15.88 5.38 15.73
C PRO A 32 16.23 5.43 17.23
N LEU A 33 15.78 6.45 17.99
CA LEU A 33 15.95 6.52 19.43
C LEU A 33 15.08 5.47 20.14
N SER A 34 15.69 4.78 21.11
CA SER A 34 15.03 3.75 21.91
C SER A 34 13.78 4.31 22.60
N GLY A 35 12.67 3.57 22.52
CA GLY A 35 11.39 3.96 23.10
C GLY A 35 10.57 4.97 22.28
N GLN A 36 11.08 5.46 21.15
CA GLN A 36 10.37 6.41 20.27
C GLN A 36 10.13 5.86 18.85
N ASN A 37 10.43 4.58 18.65
CA ASN A 37 10.47 4.00 17.32
C ASN A 37 9.10 3.88 16.65
N ASN A 38 8.05 3.66 17.44
CA ASN A 38 6.64 3.51 17.04
C ASN A 38 6.33 2.40 16.01
N CYS A 39 7.34 1.71 15.48
CA CYS A 39 7.16 0.47 14.75
C CYS A 39 6.68 -0.64 15.69
N ASP A 40 5.90 -1.58 15.16
CA ASP A 40 5.52 -2.78 15.91
C ASP A 40 6.75 -3.67 16.17
N ILE A 41 6.75 -4.46 17.25
CA ILE A 41 7.87 -5.36 17.61
C ILE A 41 8.18 -6.38 16.51
N THR A 42 7.23 -6.64 15.60
CA THR A 42 7.40 -7.56 14.48
C THR A 42 8.01 -6.92 13.24
N THR A 43 8.30 -5.62 13.33
CA THR A 43 8.92 -4.81 12.29
C THR A 43 10.25 -4.23 12.78
N SER A 44 11.04 -3.71 11.85
CA SER A 44 12.28 -3.02 12.12
C SER A 44 12.21 -1.59 11.59
N CYS A 45 12.80 -0.66 12.33
CA CYS A 45 13.06 0.68 11.81
C CYS A 45 14.34 0.68 10.99
N ILE A 46 14.23 1.02 9.72
CA ILE A 46 15.34 0.98 8.76
C ILE A 46 15.62 2.37 8.22
N ASN A 47 16.89 2.67 7.93
CA ASN A 47 17.29 3.85 7.18
C ASN A 47 17.44 3.48 5.69
N THR A 48 16.69 4.14 4.81
CA THR A 48 16.78 3.97 3.35
C THR A 48 17.70 4.99 2.68
N GLY A 49 18.55 5.66 3.47
CA GLY A 49 19.44 6.74 3.06
C GLY A 49 18.76 8.12 3.04
N THR A 50 17.45 8.18 2.81
CA THR A 50 16.70 9.44 2.76
C THR A 50 15.81 9.67 3.98
N ARG A 51 15.35 8.60 4.63
CA ARG A 51 14.46 8.64 5.80
C ARG A 51 14.45 7.30 6.51
N PHE A 52 13.79 7.29 7.66
CA PHE A 52 13.51 6.10 8.43
C PHE A 52 12.13 5.55 8.13
N HIS A 53 12.03 4.21 8.03
CA HIS A 53 10.79 3.51 7.76
C HIS A 53 10.56 2.33 8.70
N CYS A 54 9.30 2.04 9.02
CA CYS A 54 8.91 0.72 9.50
C CYS A 54 8.84 -0.28 8.34
N ALA A 55 9.53 -1.41 8.48
CA ALA A 55 9.50 -2.50 7.51
C ALA A 55 9.40 -3.85 8.21
N CYS A 56 8.65 -4.77 7.62
CA CYS A 56 8.57 -6.15 8.06
C CYS A 56 9.96 -6.82 8.01
N ARG A 57 10.18 -7.81 8.89
CA ARG A 57 11.31 -8.73 8.76
C ARG A 57 11.29 -9.41 7.38
N ALA A 58 12.46 -9.72 6.84
CA ALA A 58 12.58 -10.44 5.56
C ALA A 58 11.72 -11.73 5.57
N GLY A 59 10.92 -11.92 4.51
CA GLY A 59 10.02 -13.07 4.36
C GLY A 59 8.66 -12.93 5.06
N TYR A 60 8.38 -11.78 5.68
CA TYR A 60 7.10 -11.48 6.31
C TYR A 60 6.40 -10.27 5.67
N LYS A 61 5.08 -10.27 5.77
CA LYS A 61 4.14 -9.25 5.31
C LYS A 61 3.07 -8.97 6.38
N ALA A 62 2.35 -7.87 6.26
CA ALA A 62 1.39 -7.41 7.27
C ALA A 62 -0.03 -7.96 7.09
N SER A 63 -0.39 -8.35 5.85
CA SER A 63 -1.72 -8.83 5.52
C SER A 63 -1.67 -9.99 4.52
N LYS A 64 -2.68 -10.87 4.61
CA LYS A 64 -2.96 -11.88 3.58
C LYS A 64 -3.50 -11.25 2.30
N ASP A 65 -4.16 -10.10 2.41
CA ASP A 65 -4.54 -9.31 1.25
C ASP A 65 -3.32 -8.53 0.77
N ASN A 66 -2.69 -9.06 -0.28
CA ASN A 66 -1.49 -8.47 -0.88
C ASN A 66 -1.71 -7.02 -1.36
N ASN A 67 -2.95 -6.62 -1.66
CA ASN A 67 -3.27 -5.29 -2.20
C ASN A 67 -3.72 -4.29 -1.13
N ASP A 68 -3.73 -4.66 0.15
CA ASP A 68 -4.07 -3.75 1.24
C ASP A 68 -2.92 -2.75 1.49
N ILE A 69 -2.90 -1.70 0.67
CA ILE A 69 -1.89 -0.62 0.72
C ILE A 69 -1.95 0.20 2.02
N THR A 70 -3.02 0.06 2.81
CA THR A 70 -3.14 0.74 4.10
C THR A 70 -2.31 0.05 5.17
N LYS A 71 -1.90 -1.20 4.94
CA LYS A 71 -1.08 -1.99 5.86
C LYS A 71 0.29 -2.33 5.30
N GLN A 72 0.38 -2.59 4.00
CA GLN A 72 1.61 -3.08 3.39
C GLN A 72 1.81 -2.61 1.97
N PHE A 73 3.05 -2.37 1.61
CA PHE A 73 3.46 -2.07 0.26
C PHE A 73 4.97 -2.31 0.11
N ARG A 74 5.43 -2.50 -1.12
CA ARG A 74 6.86 -2.43 -1.43
C ARG A 74 7.14 -1.08 -2.07
N LEU A 75 8.37 -0.58 -1.95
CA LEU A 75 8.77 0.67 -2.60
C LEU A 75 9.78 0.37 -3.69
N ASN A 76 9.71 1.14 -4.79
CA ASN A 76 10.67 1.03 -5.88
C ASN A 76 12.01 1.69 -5.52
N MET A 77 12.72 1.14 -4.53
CA MET A 77 14.00 1.65 -4.04
C MET A 77 15.10 0.61 -4.26
N PRO A 78 16.14 0.92 -5.06
CA PRO A 78 17.25 0.00 -5.30
C PRO A 78 17.80 -0.55 -3.97
N ASN A 79 18.09 -1.85 -3.92
CA ASN A 79 18.57 -2.57 -2.74
C ASN A 79 17.57 -2.72 -1.57
N TYR A 80 16.38 -2.12 -1.63
CA TYR A 80 15.34 -2.27 -0.60
C TYR A 80 14.03 -2.84 -1.14
N GLN A 81 13.96 -3.16 -2.44
CA GLN A 81 12.77 -3.71 -3.10
C GLN A 81 12.26 -5.01 -2.46
N PHE A 82 13.06 -5.72 -1.67
CA PHE A 82 12.64 -6.96 -1.00
C PHE A 82 11.91 -6.73 0.33
N LEU A 83 11.91 -5.50 0.84
CA LEU A 83 11.29 -5.15 2.12
C LEU A 83 9.83 -4.76 1.90
N VAL A 84 8.97 -5.29 2.76
CA VAL A 84 7.59 -4.86 2.88
C VAL A 84 7.53 -3.74 3.90
N PHE A 85 7.14 -2.54 3.46
CA PHE A 85 6.97 -1.35 4.28
C PHE A 85 5.57 -1.30 4.86
N THR A 86 5.45 -0.72 6.05
CA THR A 86 4.17 -0.57 6.75
C THR A 86 4.06 0.80 7.40
N PRO A 87 2.84 1.24 7.75
CA PRO A 87 2.67 2.30 8.74
C PRO A 87 3.24 1.91 10.11
N GLU A 88 3.32 2.90 11.00
CA GLU A 88 3.63 2.69 12.42
C GLU A 88 2.63 1.71 13.06
N SER A 89 3.05 1.03 14.13
CA SER A 89 2.22 0.09 14.90
C SER A 89 1.52 -1.03 14.09
N THR A 90 2.03 -1.36 12.90
CA THR A 90 1.46 -2.39 12.03
C THR A 90 2.17 -3.72 12.22
N VAL A 91 1.42 -4.77 12.57
CA VAL A 91 1.95 -6.12 12.80
C VAL A 91 2.32 -6.80 11.48
N CYS A 92 3.52 -7.38 11.39
CA CYS A 92 4.08 -8.14 10.27
C CYS A 92 4.42 -9.59 10.64
N ASN A 93 3.40 -10.41 10.91
CA ASN A 93 3.57 -11.84 11.24
C ASN A 93 3.02 -12.79 10.19
N THR A 94 2.61 -12.30 9.02
CA THR A 94 2.16 -13.17 7.92
C THR A 94 3.38 -13.56 7.08
N LEU A 95 3.59 -14.85 6.81
CA LEU A 95 4.64 -15.25 5.88
C LEU A 95 4.30 -14.80 4.45
N CYS A 96 5.31 -14.41 3.71
CA CYS A 96 5.18 -14.22 2.26
C CYS A 96 4.98 -15.56 1.55
N ASP A 97 4.43 -15.52 0.33
CA ASP A 97 4.16 -16.71 -0.48
C ASP A 97 5.47 -17.40 -0.88
N ASN A 98 6.53 -16.61 -1.09
CA ASN A 98 7.91 -17.08 -1.20
C ASN A 98 8.78 -16.43 -0.11
N PRO A 99 8.83 -16.99 1.12
CA PRO A 99 9.54 -16.39 2.25
C PRO A 99 11.06 -16.62 2.20
N TYR A 100 11.55 -17.47 1.28
CA TYR A 100 12.97 -17.78 1.08
C TYR A 100 13.52 -17.20 -0.24
N GLY A 101 12.74 -16.33 -0.90
CA GLY A 101 13.17 -15.66 -2.12
C GLY A 101 14.41 -14.78 -1.90
N ALA A 102 15.12 -14.49 -2.99
CA ALA A 102 16.30 -13.62 -2.97
C ALA A 102 15.99 -12.28 -3.65
N GLY A 103 16.45 -11.18 -3.03
CA GLY A 103 16.28 -9.82 -3.56
C GLY A 103 14.81 -9.54 -3.92
N PRO A 104 14.50 -9.00 -5.12
CA PRO A 104 13.15 -8.57 -5.47
C PRO A 104 12.12 -9.71 -5.57
N ASN A 105 12.57 -10.97 -5.57
CA ASN A 105 11.67 -12.14 -5.57
C ASN A 105 11.12 -12.47 -4.17
N LEU A 106 11.71 -11.90 -3.11
CA LEU A 106 11.20 -12.04 -1.75
C LEU A 106 9.94 -11.17 -1.60
N CYS A 107 8.84 -11.77 -1.13
CA CYS A 107 7.55 -11.10 -0.96
C CYS A 107 7.04 -10.42 -2.26
N ALA A 108 7.32 -11.04 -3.40
CA ALA A 108 7.03 -10.49 -4.72
C ALA A 108 5.55 -10.21 -4.96
N GLU A 109 4.68 -10.91 -4.24
CA GLU A 109 3.22 -10.78 -4.32
C GLU A 109 2.70 -9.45 -3.74
N VAL A 110 3.47 -8.77 -2.89
CA VAL A 110 3.12 -7.42 -2.41
C VAL A 110 3.43 -6.40 -3.51
N PRO A 111 2.49 -5.56 -3.94
CA PRO A 111 2.72 -4.61 -5.03
C PRO A 111 3.76 -3.54 -4.69
N ILE A 112 4.59 -3.22 -5.69
CA ILE A 112 5.51 -2.09 -5.63
C ILE A 112 4.73 -0.79 -5.87
N GLN A 113 4.97 0.19 -5.01
CA GLN A 113 4.46 1.54 -5.08
C GLN A 113 5.61 2.50 -5.41
N ASN A 114 5.32 3.51 -6.24
CA ASN A 114 6.32 4.49 -6.63
C ASN A 114 6.68 5.45 -5.50
N ARG A 115 5.72 5.70 -4.59
CA ARG A 115 5.87 6.57 -3.42
C ARG A 115 4.82 6.25 -2.38
N CYS A 116 5.09 6.64 -1.14
CA CYS A 116 4.11 6.74 -0.06
C CYS A 116 3.97 8.20 0.40
N GLU A 117 2.82 8.54 0.95
CA GLU A 117 2.56 9.82 1.61
C GLU A 117 3.18 9.80 3.02
N VAL A 118 3.61 10.95 3.50
CA VAL A 118 4.23 11.14 4.82
C VAL A 118 3.30 11.86 5.76
#